data_AF-A0A5R2MSY2-F1
#
_entry.id   AF-A0A5R2MSY2-F1
#
_cell.length_a   1.000
_cell.length_b   1.000
_cell.length_c   1.000
_cell.angle_alpha   90.00
_cell.angle_beta   90.00
_cell.angle_gamma   90.00
#
_symmetry.space_group_name_H-M   'P 1'
#
loop_
_entity.id
_entity.type
_entity.pdbx_description
1 polymer ?
#
loop_
_entity_poly.entity_id
_entity_poly.type
_entity_poly.pdbx_seq_one_letter_code
_entity_poly.pdbx_strand_id
1 'polypeptide(L)'
;MKTTKLVCNGAGAAGIACIELMKAMGFSPENITLCDTKGVVFQGRTEGMNQWKSAHAVKTEARSLAEALDGADVFLGLSAKGALTTAMVQSMAKNP
;
A
#
# COMPACT_ATOMS: atom_id res chain seq x y z
N MET A 1 -4.29 15.36 1.68
CA MET A 1 -3.12 14.56 2.08
C MET A 1 -3.26 13.96 3.47
N LYS A 2 -3.55 14.73 4.52
CA LYS A 2 -3.57 14.18 5.90
C LYS A 2 -4.63 13.10 6.18
N THR A 3 -5.68 13.02 5.38
CA THR A 3 -6.75 12.00 5.50
C THR A 3 -6.81 11.04 4.33
N THR A 4 -6.01 11.28 3.29
CA THR A 4 -6.03 10.50 2.04
C THR A 4 -5.36 9.15 2.28
N LYS A 5 -6.04 8.05 1.95
CA LYS A 5 -5.52 6.68 2.09
C LYS A 5 -4.95 6.18 0.76
N LEU A 6 -3.66 5.87 0.77
CA LEU A 6 -2.95 5.37 -0.41
C LEU A 6 -2.52 3.92 -0.20
N VAL A 7 -2.81 3.07 -1.18
CA VAL A 7 -2.31 1.70 -1.24
C VAL A 7 -1.30 1.59 -2.37
N CYS A 8 -0.04 1.32 -2.02
CA CYS A 8 1.01 1.07 -3.00
C CYS A 8 1.18 -0.43 -3.17
N ASN A 9 0.96 -0.96 -4.38
CA ASN A 9 1.18 -2.36 -4.69
C ASN A 9 2.49 -2.52 -5.47
N GLY A 10 3.51 -3.02 -4.79
CA GLY A 10 4.88 -3.15 -5.31
C GLY A 10 5.92 -2.70 -4.29
N ALA A 11 6.45 -3.62 -3.48
CA ALA A 11 7.48 -3.35 -2.47
C ALA A 11 8.92 -3.48 -3.01
N GLY A 12 9.14 -3.05 -4.25
CA GLY A 12 10.46 -2.94 -4.87
C GLY A 12 11.03 -1.51 -4.76
N ALA A 13 12.18 -1.28 -5.39
CA ALA A 13 12.86 0.02 -5.36
C ALA A 13 11.95 1.18 -5.81
N ALA A 14 11.22 1.01 -6.92
CA ALA A 14 10.34 2.04 -7.45
C ALA A 14 9.20 2.40 -6.49
N GLY A 15 8.51 1.40 -5.93
CA GLY A 15 7.41 1.62 -4.99
C GLY A 15 7.86 2.29 -3.70
N ILE A 16 8.98 1.83 -3.13
CA ILE A 16 9.54 2.45 -1.93
C ILE A 16 9.97 3.89 -2.23
N ALA A 17 10.64 4.16 -3.35
CA ALA A 17 11.04 5.52 -3.72
C ALA A 17 9.84 6.46 -3.92
N CYS A 18 8.77 6.00 -4.58
CA CYS A 18 7.56 6.78 -4.74
C CYS A 18 6.89 7.08 -3.39
N ILE A 19 6.80 6.10 -2.48
CA ILE A 19 6.24 6.30 -1.14
C ILE A 19 7.08 7.33 -0.36
N GLU A 20 8.40 7.20 -0.37
CA GLU A 20 9.29 8.12 0.34
C GLU A 20 9.17 9.55 -0.21
N LEU A 21 9.07 9.71 -1.53
CA LEU A 21 8.78 11.01 -2.14
C LEU A 21 7.42 11.56 -1.67
N MET A 22 6.37 10.74 -1.65
CA MET A 22 5.04 11.16 -1.17
C MET A 22 5.08 11.61 0.30
N LYS A 23 5.78 10.88 1.17
CA LYS A 23 5.98 11.28 2.56
C LYS A 23 6.75 12.60 2.65
N ALA A 24 7.82 12.77 1.87
CA ALA A 24 8.61 14.00 1.84
C ALA A 24 7.78 15.22 1.36
N MET A 25 6.80 15.00 0.48
CA MET A 25 5.85 16.03 0.05
C MET A 25 4.73 16.33 1.08
N GLY A 26 4.70 15.64 2.22
CA GLY A 26 3.75 15.89 3.30
C GLY A 26 2.56 14.93 3.37
N PHE A 27 2.62 13.79 2.69
CA PHE A 27 1.62 12.72 2.85
C PHE A 27 1.82 12.02 4.21
N SER A 28 0.73 11.82 4.97
CA SER A 28 0.82 11.17 6.28
C SER A 28 1.25 9.71 6.14
N PRO A 29 2.37 9.28 6.77
CA PRO A 29 2.87 7.90 6.65
C PRO A 29 1.87 6.85 7.13
N GLU A 30 1.05 7.17 8.12
CA GLU A 30 0.00 6.31 8.68
C GLU A 30 -1.12 5.96 7.68
N ASN A 31 -1.28 6.75 6.62
CA ASN A 31 -2.28 6.50 5.59
C ASN A 31 -1.72 5.78 4.35
N ILE A 32 -0.45 5.38 4.38
CA ILE A 32 0.17 4.65 3.27
C ILE A 32 0.28 3.18 3.65
N THR A 33 -0.39 2.31 2.88
CA THR A 33 -0.25 0.86 3.01
C THR A 33 0.57 0.31 1.84
N LEU A 34 1.66 -0.40 2.14
CA LEU A 34 2.49 -1.07 1.15
C LEU A 34 2.08 -2.54 1.02
N CYS A 35 1.91 -3.02 -0.21
CA CYS A 35 1.60 -4.41 -0.55
C CYS A 35 2.69 -5.02 -1.43
N ASP A 36 2.93 -6.32 -1.27
CA ASP A 36 3.81 -7.12 -2.12
C ASP A 36 3.18 -8.48 -2.47
N THR A 37 3.99 -9.41 -3.00
CA THR A 37 3.52 -10.74 -3.41
C THR A 37 2.96 -11.60 -2.27
N LYS A 38 3.17 -11.23 -1.00
CA LYS A 38 2.58 -11.89 0.18
C LYS A 38 1.45 -11.07 0.81
N GLY A 39 1.03 -9.98 0.16
CA GLY A 39 -0.01 -9.09 0.67
C GLY A 39 0.55 -7.89 1.43
N VAL A 40 -0.15 -7.46 2.47
CA VAL A 40 0.16 -6.22 3.20
C VAL A 40 1.49 -6.34 3.95
N VAL A 41 2.29 -5.28 3.93
CA VAL A 41 3.48 -5.14 4.77
C VAL A 41 3.02 -4.57 6.13
N PHE A 42 2.71 -5.46 7.06
CA PHE A 42 2.18 -5.12 8.39
C PHE A 42 3.22 -5.37 9.51
N GLN A 43 3.04 -4.71 10.66
CA GLN A 43 3.89 -4.91 11.83
C GLN A 43 3.75 -6.33 12.39
N GLY A 44 4.88 -7.01 12.59
CA GLY A 44 4.91 -8.41 13.05
C GLY A 44 4.85 -9.45 11.92
N ARG A 45 4.74 -9.01 10.65
CA ARG A 45 4.93 -9.90 9.50
C ARG A 45 6.37 -10.43 9.46
N THR A 46 6.53 -11.73 9.25
CA THR A 46 7.86 -12.37 9.13
C THR A 46 8.19 -12.72 7.68
N GLU A 47 7.19 -13.14 6.89
CA GLU A 47 7.40 -13.64 5.54
C GLU A 47 7.74 -12.52 4.53
N GLY A 48 8.82 -12.69 3.76
CA GLY A 48 9.18 -11.79 2.66
C GLY A 48 9.62 -10.39 3.11
N MET A 49 9.92 -10.20 4.39
CA MET A 49 10.39 -8.94 4.96
C MET A 49 11.89 -8.72 4.73
N ASN A 50 12.28 -7.45 4.61
CA ASN A 50 13.66 -7.00 4.58
C ASN A 50 13.74 -5.62 5.25
N GLN A 51 14.96 -5.10 5.46
CA GLN A 51 15.17 -3.82 6.13
C GLN A 51 14.41 -2.64 5.49
N TRP A 52 14.26 -2.67 4.16
CA TRP A 52 13.57 -1.61 3.41
C TRP A 52 12.06 -1.68 3.64
N LYS A 53 11.47 -2.87 3.67
CA LYS A 53 10.03 -3.06 3.93
C LYS A 53 9.66 -2.77 5.38
N SER A 54 10.54 -3.12 6.33
CA SER A 54 10.29 -2.92 7.76
C SER A 54 10.01 -1.46 8.12
N ALA A 55 10.64 -0.51 7.43
CA ALA A 55 10.41 0.93 7.63
C ALA A 55 9.01 1.40 7.18
N HIS A 56 8.28 0.58 6.41
CA HIS A 56 6.93 0.88 5.91
C HIS A 56 5.88 -0.09 6.47
N ALA A 57 6.24 -0.89 7.47
CA ALA A 57 5.31 -1.80 8.11
C ALA A 57 4.28 -1.02 8.95
N VAL A 58 2.99 -1.17 8.60
CA VAL A 58 1.89 -0.45 9.26
C VAL A 58 1.16 -1.33 10.27
N LYS A 59 0.58 -0.71 11.29
CA LYS A 59 -0.31 -1.39 12.23
C LYS A 59 -1.71 -1.46 11.61
N THR A 60 -2.10 -2.65 11.15
CA THR A 60 -3.39 -2.91 10.50
C THR A 60 -3.76 -4.38 10.63
N GLU A 61 -5.06 -4.68 10.50
CA GLU A 61 -5.57 -6.05 10.41
C GLU A 61 -5.68 -6.56 8.98
N ALA A 62 -5.55 -5.69 7.97
CA ALA A 62 -5.54 -6.10 6.57
C ALA A 62 -4.34 -7.03 6.28
N ARG A 63 -4.57 -8.07 5.49
CA ARG A 63 -3.58 -9.06 5.06
C ARG A 63 -3.46 -9.14 3.55
N SER A 64 -4.55 -8.87 2.81
CA SER A 64 -4.57 -8.94 1.35
C SER A 64 -4.63 -7.56 0.68
N LEU A 65 -4.30 -7.51 -0.63
CA LEU A 65 -4.44 -6.28 -1.43
C LEU A 65 -5.91 -5.83 -1.50
N ALA A 66 -6.86 -6.77 -1.58
CA ALA A 66 -8.28 -6.45 -1.61
C ALA A 66 -8.73 -5.76 -0.31
N GLU A 67 -8.33 -6.30 0.85
CA GLU A 67 -8.63 -5.70 2.15
C GLU A 67 -7.98 -4.32 2.32
N ALA A 68 -6.74 -4.15 1.84
CA ALA A 68 -6.06 -2.86 1.91
C ALA A 68 -6.76 -1.78 1.07
N LEU A 69 -7.37 -2.18 -0.06
CA LEU A 69 -8.06 -1.28 -0.98
C LEU A 69 -9.47 -0.88 -0.55
N ASP A 70 -10.06 -1.55 0.44
CA ASP A 70 -11.38 -1.21 0.94
C ASP A 70 -11.42 0.22 1.49
N GLY A 71 -12.17 1.09 0.83
CA GLY A 71 -12.26 2.52 1.14
C GLY A 71 -10.96 3.31 0.92
N ALA A 72 -10.00 2.81 0.14
CA ALA A 72 -8.79 3.55 -0.22
C ALA A 72 -9.09 4.65 -1.25
N ASP A 73 -8.40 5.79 -1.16
CA ASP A 73 -8.57 6.92 -2.08
C ASP A 73 -7.63 6.85 -3.28
N VAL A 74 -6.52 6.11 -3.19
CA VAL A 74 -5.51 6.02 -4.24
C VAL A 74 -4.93 4.61 -4.30
N PHE A 75 -4.90 4.04 -5.50
CA PHE A 75 -4.09 2.87 -5.80
C PHE A 75 -2.85 3.28 -6.61
N LEU A 76 -1.67 2.97 -6.08
CA LEU A 76 -0.39 3.15 -6.75
C LEU A 76 0.15 1.79 -7.22
N GLY A 77 -0.07 1.48 -8.50
CA GLY A 77 0.34 0.21 -9.10
C GLY A 77 1.77 0.24 -9.65
N LEU A 78 2.67 -0.47 -8.98
CA LEU A 78 4.09 -0.62 -9.35
C LEU A 78 4.50 -2.10 -9.37
N SER A 79 3.54 -2.96 -9.71
CA SER A 79 3.61 -4.42 -9.65
C SER A 79 3.36 -5.08 -11.02
N ALA A 80 3.23 -6.40 -11.03
CA ALA A 80 2.83 -7.16 -12.20
C ALA A 80 1.43 -6.80 -12.74
N LYS A 81 1.25 -7.00 -14.04
CA LYS A 81 -0.03 -6.85 -14.76
C LYS A 81 -1.12 -7.72 -14.13
N GLY A 82 -2.32 -7.17 -14.02
CA GLY A 82 -3.51 -7.91 -13.55
C GLY A 82 -3.63 -8.06 -12.03
N ALA A 83 -2.75 -7.44 -11.24
CA ALA A 83 -2.83 -7.47 -9.78
C ALA A 83 -4.07 -6.75 -9.23
N LEU A 84 -4.54 -5.70 -9.90
CA LEU A 84 -5.75 -4.97 -9.56
C LEU A 84 -6.93 -5.53 -10.36
N THR A 85 -8.01 -5.88 -9.67
CA THR A 85 -9.25 -6.40 -10.29
C THR A 85 -10.36 -5.35 -10.26
N THR A 86 -11.36 -5.49 -11.13
CA THR A 86 -12.54 -4.61 -11.14
C THR A 86 -13.27 -4.61 -9.80
N ALA A 87 -13.38 -5.76 -9.14
CA ALA A 87 -14.02 -5.87 -7.82
C ALA A 87 -13.29 -5.05 -6.75
N MET A 88 -11.94 -5.03 -6.78
CA MET A 88 -11.14 -4.21 -5.88
C MET A 88 -11.33 -2.71 -6.16
N VAL A 89 -11.44 -2.30 -7.42
CA VAL A 89 -11.71 -0.89 -7.75
C VAL A 89 -13.09 -0.46 -7.24
N GLN A 90 -14.08 -1.34 -7.31
CA GLN A 90 -15.42 -1.07 -6.81
C GLN A 90 -15.50 -0.95 -5.28
N SER A 91 -14.56 -1.56 -4.54
CA SER A 91 -14.49 -1.42 -3.07
C SER A 91 -13.71 -0.18 -2.61
N MET A 92 -13.07 0.55 -3.52
CA MET A 92 -12.34 1.77 -3.17
C MET A 92 -13.31 2.91 -2.78
N ALA A 93 -12.77 4.04 -2.32
CA ALA A 93 -13.54 5.22 -1.99
C ALA A 93 -14.36 5.74 -3.20
N LYS A 94 -15.31 6.65 -2.95
CA LYS A 94 -16.27 7.14 -3.95
C LYS A 94 -15.62 7.72 -5.23
N ASN A 95 -14.47 8.37 -5.09
CA ASN A 95 -13.70 8.96 -6.20
C ASN A 95 -12.22 8.57 -6.06
N PRO A 96 -11.87 7.32 -6.39
CA PRO A 96 -10.55 6.77 -6.19
C PRO A 96 -9.56 7.05 -7.33
#